data_AF-A0A964L6U7-F1
#
_entry.id   AF-A0A964L6U7-F1
#
_cell.length_a   1.000
_cell.length_b   1.000
_cell.length_c   1.000
_cell.angle_alpha   90.00
_cell.angle_beta   90.00
_cell.angle_gamma   90.00
#
_symmetry.space_group_name_H-M   'P 1'
#
loop_
_entity.id
_entity.type
_entity.pdbx_description
1 polymer ?
#
loop_
_entity_poly.entity_id
_entity_poly.type
_entity_poly.pdbx_seq_one_letter_code
_entity_poly.pdbx_strand_id
1 'polypeptide(L)'
;MTTTPPTFASLMPSSVEPPVWIKRLGGVAVAFGILGILVGLCGIGSAIFMDKLAGLIPINAGRGSGPSLVEVMAATSKYQALALTNGVLSMAVAGILLYGGIKLLQQRAKCRSILLNWAVLKFVVAISGTWIAYLSQRAQMEALPGGINPMFSAESWELLQNILLGSMFVWLIALPIFVIVWFGRSKIKSQIATWA
;
A
#
# COMPACT_ATOMS: atom_id res chain seq x y z
N MET A 1 -26.07 -59.93 39.62
CA MET A 1 -26.31 -58.47 39.62
C MET A 1 -25.29 -57.83 38.70
N THR A 2 -25.69 -57.50 37.48
CA THR A 2 -24.85 -56.91 36.43
C THR A 2 -24.89 -55.40 36.54
N THR A 3 -23.87 -54.81 37.16
CA THR A 3 -23.70 -53.35 37.22
C THR A 3 -23.19 -52.86 35.88
N THR A 4 -24.04 -52.16 35.12
CA THR A 4 -23.60 -51.46 33.91
C THR A 4 -22.62 -50.33 34.29
N PRO A 5 -21.48 -50.20 33.59
CA PRO A 5 -20.48 -49.18 33.89
C PRO A 5 -21.06 -47.77 33.63
N PRO A 6 -20.70 -46.77 34.44
CA PRO A 6 -21.19 -45.40 34.25
C PRO A 6 -20.69 -44.86 32.91
N THR A 7 -21.63 -44.62 32.00
CA THR A 7 -21.37 -43.91 30.75
C THR A 7 -21.01 -42.48 31.11
N PHE A 8 -19.71 -42.18 31.19
CA PHE A 8 -19.25 -40.80 31.18
C PHE A 8 -19.68 -40.22 29.84
N ALA A 9 -20.64 -39.30 29.87
CA ALA A 9 -20.94 -38.45 28.74
C ALA A 9 -19.63 -37.76 28.37
N SER A 10 -18.98 -38.23 27.31
CA SER A 10 -17.83 -37.56 26.73
C SER A 10 -18.29 -36.14 26.44
N LEU A 11 -17.83 -35.19 27.25
CA LEU A 11 -17.96 -33.77 26.98
C LEU A 11 -17.26 -33.59 25.64
N MET A 12 -18.04 -33.60 24.55
CA MET A 12 -17.49 -33.34 23.23
C MET A 12 -16.69 -32.05 23.34
N PRO A 13 -15.41 -32.05 22.94
CA PRO A 13 -14.55 -30.90 23.12
C PRO A 13 -15.28 -29.70 22.55
N SER A 14 -15.61 -28.75 23.43
CA SER A 14 -16.33 -27.54 23.05
C SER A 14 -15.58 -26.94 21.87
N SER A 15 -16.27 -26.76 20.74
CA SER A 15 -15.77 -26.08 19.56
C SER A 15 -14.96 -24.85 20.02
N VAL A 16 -13.63 -24.92 19.92
CA VAL A 16 -12.76 -23.85 20.37
C VAL A 16 -13.09 -22.63 19.52
N GLU A 17 -13.72 -21.63 20.13
CA GLU A 17 -14.14 -20.44 19.40
C GLU A 17 -12.89 -19.76 18.79
N PRO A 18 -12.93 -19.42 17.49
CA PRO A 18 -11.78 -18.85 16.85
C PRO A 18 -11.42 -17.49 17.47
N PRO A 19 -10.13 -17.21 17.67
CA PRO A 19 -9.68 -15.95 18.26
C PRO A 19 -10.22 -14.73 17.52
N VAL A 20 -10.76 -13.77 18.28
CA VAL A 20 -11.37 -12.53 17.75
C VAL A 20 -10.38 -11.72 16.89
N TRP A 21 -9.08 -11.80 17.18
CA TRP A 21 -8.05 -11.06 16.44
C TRP A 21 -7.97 -11.46 14.96
N ILE A 22 -8.29 -12.72 14.63
CA ILE A 22 -8.22 -13.25 13.26
C ILE A 22 -9.21 -12.49 12.38
N LYS A 23 -10.45 -12.33 12.85
CA LYS A 23 -11.50 -11.60 12.15
C LYS A 23 -11.12 -10.13 11.94
N ARG A 24 -10.57 -9.48 12.98
CA ARG A 24 -10.17 -8.06 12.91
C ARG A 24 -9.01 -7.83 11.95
N LEU A 25 -7.91 -8.58 12.09
CA LEU A 25 -6.73 -8.42 11.23
C LEU A 25 -7.01 -8.87 9.80
N GLY A 26 -7.75 -9.97 9.61
CA GLY A 26 -8.16 -10.43 8.30
C GLY A 26 -9.04 -9.42 7.57
N GLY A 27 -10.04 -8.86 8.27
CA GLY A 27 -10.90 -7.80 7.73
C GLY A 27 -10.13 -6.54 7.33
N VAL A 28 -9.21 -6.09 8.19
CA VAL A 28 -8.33 -4.94 7.88
C VAL A 28 -7.48 -5.24 6.65
N ALA A 29 -6.81 -6.40 6.58
CA ALA A 29 -6.00 -6.77 5.42
C ALA A 29 -6.81 -6.81 4.12
N VAL A 30 -8.03 -7.35 4.16
CA VAL A 30 -8.94 -7.37 2.99
C VAL A 30 -9.33 -5.95 2.58
N ALA A 31 -9.72 -5.09 3.52
CA ALA A 31 -10.10 -3.70 3.24
C ALA A 31 -8.94 -2.91 2.62
N PHE A 32 -7.74 -3.00 3.20
CA PHE A 32 -6.54 -2.36 2.65
C PHE A 32 -6.11 -2.97 1.31
N GLY A 33 -6.31 -4.26 1.09
CA GLY A 33 -6.06 -4.91 -0.19
C GLY A 33 -6.97 -4.36 -1.30
N ILE A 34 -8.27 -4.23 -1.03
CA ILE A 34 -9.24 -3.65 -1.97
C ILE A 34 -8.93 -2.18 -2.25
N LEU A 35 -8.69 -1.38 -1.21
CA LEU A 35 -8.31 0.02 -1.35
C LEU A 35 -7.00 0.17 -2.17
N GLY A 36 -6.01 -0.69 -1.91
CA GLY A 36 -4.76 -0.69 -2.67
C GLY A 36 -4.95 -0.99 -4.15
N ILE A 37 -5.84 -1.94 -4.50
CA ILE A 37 -6.19 -2.24 -5.89
C ILE A 37 -6.91 -1.05 -6.52
N LEU A 38 -7.89 -0.46 -5.85
CA LEU A 38 -8.62 0.72 -6.34
C LEU A 38 -7.68 1.90 -6.60
N VAL A 39 -6.78 2.20 -5.66
CA VAL A 39 -5.77 3.26 -5.83
C VAL A 39 -4.85 2.96 -7.01
N GLY A 40 -4.41 1.70 -7.18
CA GLY A 40 -3.62 1.29 -8.34
C GLY A 40 -4.36 1.49 -9.67
N LEU A 41 -5.63 1.09 -9.73
CA LEU A 41 -6.48 1.29 -10.91
C LEU A 41 -6.72 2.77 -11.20
N CYS A 42 -6.99 3.59 -10.18
CA CYS A 42 -7.12 5.02 -10.32
C CYS A 42 -5.82 5.67 -10.84
N GLY A 43 -4.65 5.22 -10.38
CA GLY A 43 -3.36 5.73 -10.85
C GLY A 43 -3.06 5.37 -12.31
N ILE A 44 -3.40 4.16 -12.74
CA ILE A 44 -3.27 3.76 -14.16
C ILE A 44 -4.27 4.54 -15.02
N GLY A 45 -5.52 4.64 -14.56
CA GLY A 45 -6.58 5.37 -15.26
C GLY A 45 -6.27 6.85 -15.40
N SER A 46 -5.71 7.50 -14.36
CA SER A 46 -5.34 8.90 -14.41
C SER A 46 -4.18 9.16 -15.37
N ALA A 47 -3.19 8.27 -15.45
CA ALA A 47 -2.09 8.40 -16.42
C ALA A 47 -2.61 8.37 -17.87
N ILE A 48 -3.47 7.39 -18.20
CA ILE A 48 -4.07 7.28 -19.54
C ILE A 48 -4.96 8.49 -19.86
N PHE A 49 -5.72 8.96 -18.85
CA PHE A 49 -6.59 10.12 -19.02
C PHE A 49 -5.80 11.41 -19.24
N MET A 50 -4.70 11.62 -18.50
CA MET A 50 -3.84 12.79 -18.65
C MET A 50 -3.16 12.85 -20.00
N ASP A 51 -2.72 11.71 -20.56
CA ASP A 51 -2.14 11.67 -21.91
C ASP A 51 -3.16 12.11 -22.96
N LYS A 52 -4.44 11.71 -22.83
CA LYS A 52 -5.52 12.15 -23.72
C LYS A 52 -5.87 13.62 -23.54
N LEU A 53 -5.90 14.08 -22.29
CA LEU A 53 -6.20 15.47 -21.97
C LEU A 53 -5.12 16.42 -22.52
N ALA A 54 -3.84 16.03 -22.43
CA ALA A 54 -2.72 16.78 -22.99
C ALA A 54 -2.84 16.98 -24.51
N GLY A 55 -3.38 15.99 -25.23
CA GLY A 55 -3.63 16.10 -26.68
C GLY A 55 -4.79 17.03 -27.07
N LEU A 56 -5.69 17.34 -26.13
CA LEU A 56 -6.86 18.20 -26.37
C LEU A 56 -6.63 19.67 -26.00
N ILE A 57 -5.60 19.98 -25.21
CA ILE A 57 -5.28 21.35 -24.81
C ILE A 57 -4.47 21.99 -25.96
N PRO A 58 -5.02 22.97 -26.70
CA PRO A 58 -4.29 23.62 -27.78
C PRO A 58 -3.09 24.37 -27.19
N ILE A 59 -1.90 24.10 -27.75
CA ILE A 59 -0.59 24.65 -27.36
C ILE A 59 -0.59 26.20 -27.25
N ASN A 60 -1.57 26.86 -27.86
CA ASN A 60 -1.70 28.32 -27.91
C ASN A 60 -2.60 28.93 -26.81
N ALA A 61 -3.35 28.15 -26.03
CA ALA A 61 -4.29 28.69 -25.03
C ALA A 61 -3.63 29.19 -23.72
N GLY A 62 -2.30 29.08 -23.59
CA GLY A 62 -1.57 29.39 -22.35
C GLY A 62 -0.52 30.50 -22.44
N ARG A 63 -0.58 31.41 -23.44
CA ARG A 63 0.40 32.52 -23.61
C ARG A 63 0.40 33.59 -22.49
N GLY A 64 -0.27 33.36 -21.36
CA GLY A 64 -0.23 34.24 -20.19
C GLY A 64 0.88 33.84 -19.21
N SER A 65 2.06 34.43 -19.37
CA SER A 65 3.13 34.69 -18.37
C SER A 65 3.40 33.68 -17.23
N GLY A 66 3.20 32.39 -17.44
CA GLY A 66 3.65 31.34 -16.53
C GLY A 66 4.51 30.32 -17.30
N PRO A 67 5.50 29.67 -16.65
CA PRO A 67 6.13 28.49 -17.20
C PRO A 67 5.03 27.53 -17.67
N SER A 68 5.07 27.19 -18.95
CA SER A 68 3.94 26.54 -19.58
C SER A 68 3.73 25.20 -18.88
N LEU A 69 2.50 24.87 -18.52
CA LEU A 69 2.14 23.57 -17.90
C LEU A 69 2.73 22.39 -18.70
N VAL A 70 2.95 22.59 -20.01
CA VAL A 70 3.66 21.71 -20.94
C VAL A 70 5.10 21.41 -20.52
N GLU A 71 5.89 22.40 -20.06
CA GLU A 71 7.27 22.20 -19.60
C GLU A 71 7.34 21.35 -18.33
N VAL A 72 6.42 21.59 -17.39
CA VAL A 72 6.32 20.79 -16.15
C VAL A 72 5.90 19.35 -16.47
N MET A 73 4.94 19.17 -17.37
CA MET A 73 4.54 17.84 -17.85
C MET A 73 5.69 17.13 -18.58
N ALA A 74 6.43 17.84 -19.44
CA ALA A 74 7.60 17.27 -20.12
C ALA A 74 8.70 16.86 -19.13
N ALA A 75 8.96 17.66 -18.10
CA ALA A 75 9.96 17.34 -17.07
C ALA A 75 9.59 16.09 -16.26
N THR A 76 8.30 15.92 -15.96
CA THR A 76 7.78 14.78 -15.17
C THR A 76 7.55 13.52 -15.98
N SER A 77 7.33 13.62 -17.29
CA SER A 77 7.09 12.49 -18.20
C SER A 77 8.19 11.42 -18.13
N LYS A 78 9.45 11.83 -17.88
CA LYS A 78 10.61 10.93 -17.72
C LYS A 78 10.42 9.90 -16.60
N TYR A 79 9.65 10.24 -15.57
CA TYR A 79 9.38 9.38 -14.43
C TYR A 79 8.04 8.65 -14.54
N GLN A 80 7.22 8.93 -15.56
CA GLN A 80 5.90 8.34 -15.73
C GLN A 80 5.97 6.82 -15.93
N ALA A 81 6.95 6.35 -16.71
CA ALA A 81 7.18 4.91 -16.90
C ALA A 81 7.51 4.21 -15.57
N LEU A 82 8.41 4.80 -14.77
CA LEU A 82 8.78 4.29 -13.45
C LEU A 82 7.59 4.30 -12.49
N ALA A 83 6.81 5.38 -12.48
CA ALA A 83 5.61 5.50 -11.68
C ALA A 83 4.56 4.43 -12.08
N LEU A 84 4.38 4.17 -13.37
CA LEU A 84 3.48 3.14 -13.88
C LEU A 84 3.94 1.74 -13.45
N THR A 85 5.23 1.43 -13.60
CA THR A 85 5.80 0.14 -13.14
C THR A 85 5.60 -0.03 -11.63
N ASN A 86 5.87 1.01 -10.84
CA ASN A 86 5.64 1.00 -9.40
C ASN A 86 4.14 0.85 -9.04
N GLY A 87 3.25 1.43 -9.85
CA GLY A 87 1.80 1.28 -9.72
C GLY A 87 1.34 -0.16 -9.94
N VAL A 88 1.82 -0.82 -11.00
CA VAL A 88 1.53 -2.23 -11.28
C VAL A 88 2.05 -3.13 -10.15
N LEU A 89 3.28 -2.89 -9.69
CA LEU A 89 3.87 -3.64 -8.58
C LEU A 89 3.08 -3.42 -7.27
N SER A 90 2.65 -2.18 -7.01
CA SER A 90 1.80 -1.84 -5.86
C SER A 90 0.47 -2.59 -5.90
N MET A 91 -0.15 -2.69 -7.08
CA MET A 91 -1.41 -3.43 -7.28
C MET A 91 -1.21 -4.93 -7.07
N ALA A 92 -0.13 -5.51 -7.58
CA ALA A 92 0.22 -6.92 -7.34
C ALA A 92 0.41 -7.19 -5.84
N VAL A 93 1.16 -6.32 -5.14
CA VAL A 93 1.37 -6.39 -3.69
C VAL A 93 0.04 -6.25 -2.93
N ALA A 94 -0.87 -5.38 -3.36
CA ALA A 94 -2.22 -5.29 -2.78
C ALA A 94 -3.03 -6.57 -2.97
N GLY A 95 -2.90 -7.24 -4.12
CA GLY A 95 -3.49 -8.56 -4.38
C GLY A 95 -2.96 -9.65 -3.43
N ILE A 96 -1.66 -9.65 -3.14
CA ILE A 96 -1.06 -10.57 -2.15
C ILE A 96 -1.62 -10.29 -0.74
N LEU A 97 -1.79 -9.02 -0.36
CA LEU A 97 -2.41 -8.66 0.92
C LEU A 97 -3.84 -9.17 1.02
N LEU A 98 -4.64 -8.95 -0.03
CA LEU A 98 -6.03 -9.40 -0.11
C LEU A 98 -6.11 -10.92 0.04
N TYR A 99 -5.30 -11.66 -0.73
CA TYR A 99 -5.23 -13.12 -0.66
C TYR A 99 -4.76 -13.61 0.72
N GLY A 100 -3.73 -12.98 1.29
CA GLY A 100 -3.23 -13.27 2.64
C GLY A 100 -4.28 -13.03 3.72
N GLY A 101 -5.05 -11.94 3.62
CA GLY A 101 -6.17 -11.62 4.50
C GLY A 101 -7.29 -12.66 4.42
N ILE A 102 -7.68 -13.08 3.21
CA ILE A 102 -8.66 -14.16 3.01
C ILE A 102 -8.14 -15.47 3.63
N LYS A 103 -6.87 -15.83 3.40
CA LYS A 103 -6.28 -17.05 3.97
C LYS A 103 -6.18 -16.99 5.50
N LEU A 104 -5.98 -15.81 6.07
CA LEU A 104 -6.02 -15.60 7.51
C LEU A 104 -7.44 -15.84 8.05
N LEU A 105 -8.48 -15.31 7.39
CA LEU A 105 -9.88 -15.55 7.77
C LEU A 105 -10.27 -17.03 7.65
N GLN A 106 -9.72 -17.73 6.65
CA GLN A 106 -9.87 -19.18 6.47
C GLN A 106 -9.01 -20.01 7.45
N GLN A 107 -8.26 -19.38 8.34
CA GLN A 107 -7.37 -20.03 9.31
C GLN A 107 -6.45 -21.05 8.64
N ARG A 108 -5.75 -20.65 7.56
CA ARG A 108 -4.79 -21.51 6.87
C ARG A 108 -3.37 -21.21 7.35
N ALA A 109 -2.60 -22.23 7.72
CA ALA A 109 -1.23 -22.06 8.22
C ALA A 109 -0.32 -21.25 7.25
N LYS A 110 -0.55 -21.38 5.94
CA LYS A 110 0.19 -20.64 4.90
C LYS A 110 -0.01 -19.12 4.95
N CYS A 111 -1.05 -18.60 5.63
CA CYS A 111 -1.32 -17.16 5.69
C CYS A 111 -0.14 -16.36 6.25
N ARG A 112 0.60 -16.94 7.22
CA ARG A 112 1.75 -16.29 7.85
C ARG A 112 2.86 -16.03 6.84
N SER A 113 3.23 -17.05 6.06
CA SER A 113 4.29 -16.91 5.05
C SER A 113 3.90 -15.88 4.00
N ILE A 114 2.65 -15.92 3.53
CA ILE A 114 2.12 -14.98 2.54
C ILE A 114 2.17 -13.53 3.07
N LEU A 115 1.69 -13.28 4.29
CA LEU A 115 1.65 -11.93 4.87
C LEU A 115 3.04 -11.39 5.22
N LEU A 116 3.99 -12.24 5.61
CA LEU A 116 5.37 -11.84 5.82
C LEU A 116 6.07 -11.50 4.50
N ASN A 117 5.88 -12.33 3.45
CA ASN A 117 6.40 -12.02 2.12
C ASN A 117 5.79 -10.74 1.56
N TRP A 118 4.48 -10.53 1.76
CA TRP A 118 3.82 -9.28 1.45
C TRP A 118 4.48 -8.09 2.14
N ALA A 119 4.76 -8.18 3.43
CA ALA A 119 5.36 -7.08 4.18
C ALA A 119 6.74 -6.70 3.64
N VAL A 120 7.58 -7.69 3.28
CA VAL A 120 8.89 -7.47 2.66
C VAL A 120 8.75 -6.82 1.27
N LEU A 121 7.85 -7.33 0.42
CA LEU A 121 7.59 -6.74 -0.89
C LEU A 121 7.05 -5.30 -0.78
N LYS A 122 6.18 -5.05 0.21
CA LYS A 122 5.63 -3.71 0.46
C LYS A 122 6.72 -2.71 0.87
N PHE A 123 7.75 -3.14 1.61
CA PHE A 123 8.92 -2.30 1.90
C PHE A 123 9.65 -1.87 0.63
N VAL A 124 9.94 -2.82 -0.26
CA VAL A 124 10.61 -2.53 -1.53
C VAL A 124 9.81 -1.51 -2.35
N VAL A 125 8.49 -1.74 -2.46
CA VAL A 125 7.56 -0.83 -3.17
C VAL A 125 7.48 0.55 -2.51
N ALA A 126 7.48 0.62 -1.18
CA ALA A 126 7.44 1.89 -0.47
C ALA A 126 8.70 2.71 -0.73
N ILE A 127 9.88 2.08 -0.67
CA ILE A 127 11.16 2.73 -0.94
C ILE A 127 11.22 3.22 -2.39
N SER A 128 10.91 2.36 -3.37
CA SER A 128 10.92 2.75 -4.78
C SER A 128 9.90 3.85 -5.08
N GLY A 129 8.69 3.74 -4.54
CA GLY A 129 7.64 4.74 -4.72
C GLY A 129 8.01 6.11 -4.15
N THR A 130 8.53 6.15 -2.93
CA THR A 130 9.01 7.39 -2.30
C THR A 130 10.18 8.00 -3.07
N TRP A 131 11.10 7.18 -3.58
CA TRP A 131 12.21 7.66 -4.40
C TRP A 131 11.73 8.27 -5.73
N ILE A 132 10.80 7.62 -6.43
CA ILE A 132 10.21 8.15 -7.67
C ILE A 132 9.47 9.47 -7.39
N ALA A 133 8.72 9.54 -6.29
CA ALA A 133 8.02 10.76 -5.89
C ALA A 133 9.00 11.91 -5.63
N TYR A 134 10.12 11.64 -4.94
CA TYR A 134 11.18 12.62 -4.71
C TYR A 134 11.77 13.15 -6.03
N LEU A 135 12.14 12.25 -6.95
CA LEU A 135 12.71 12.65 -8.25
C LEU A 135 11.72 13.47 -9.09
N SER A 136 10.44 13.07 -9.09
CA SER A 136 9.38 13.80 -9.78
C SER A 136 9.18 15.20 -9.19
N GLN A 137 9.18 15.33 -7.85
CA GLN A 137 9.08 16.63 -7.18
C GLN A 137 10.26 17.54 -7.51
N ARG A 138 11.49 17.00 -7.49
CA ARG A 138 12.69 17.75 -7.87
C ARG A 138 12.63 18.26 -9.31
N ALA A 139 12.19 17.42 -10.25
CA ALA A 139 12.06 17.83 -11.65
C ALA A 139 10.99 18.91 -11.85
N GLN A 140 9.91 18.90 -11.07
CA GLN A 140 8.90 19.98 -11.08
C GLN A 140 9.47 21.30 -10.57
N MET A 141 10.29 21.27 -9.51
CA MET A 141 10.93 22.45 -8.97
C MET A 141 11.94 23.07 -9.94
N GLU A 142 12.72 22.24 -10.63
CA GLU A 142 13.69 22.68 -11.63
C GLU A 142 13.02 23.27 -12.87
N ALA A 143 11.82 22.79 -13.24
CA ALA A 143 11.03 23.33 -14.34
C ALA A 143 10.34 24.68 -14.02
N LEU A 144 10.35 25.12 -12.75
CA LEU A 144 9.63 26.30 -12.29
C LEU A 144 10.56 27.29 -11.58
N PRO A 145 11.41 28.03 -12.33
CA PRO A 145 12.28 29.07 -11.79
C PRO A 145 11.42 30.25 -11.28
N GLY A 146 11.01 30.18 -10.01
CA GLY A 146 10.04 31.08 -9.39
C GLY A 146 9.19 30.40 -8.31
N GLY A 147 9.23 29.07 -8.24
CA GLY A 147 8.46 28.27 -7.29
C GLY A 147 7.03 28.01 -7.79
N ILE A 148 6.43 26.93 -7.29
CA ILE A 148 5.04 26.56 -7.59
C ILE A 148 4.06 27.54 -6.94
N ASN A 149 4.46 28.17 -5.83
CA ASN A 149 3.60 29.02 -5.02
C ASN A 149 4.34 30.29 -4.59
N PRO A 150 3.89 31.49 -5.01
CA PRO A 150 4.53 32.76 -4.64
C PRO A 150 4.45 33.07 -3.15
N MET A 151 3.62 32.33 -2.38
CA MET A 151 3.47 32.49 -0.94
C MET A 151 4.64 31.88 -0.13
N PHE A 152 5.38 30.93 -0.70
CA PHE A 152 6.46 30.23 0.01
C PHE A 152 7.81 30.54 -0.60
N SER A 153 8.82 30.77 0.26
CA SER A 153 10.21 30.74 -0.18
C SER A 153 10.59 29.33 -0.67
N ALA A 154 11.57 29.22 -1.55
CA ALA A 154 12.05 27.94 -2.08
C ALA A 154 12.45 26.97 -0.95
N GLU A 155 13.13 27.48 0.08
CA GLU A 155 13.55 26.70 1.25
C GLU A 155 12.37 26.19 2.09
N SER A 156 11.38 27.06 2.37
CA SER A 156 10.17 26.68 3.10
C SER A 156 9.38 25.61 2.34
N TRP A 157 9.34 25.72 1.01
CA TRP A 157 8.66 24.77 0.16
C TRP A 157 9.37 23.41 0.12
N GLU A 158 10.69 23.39 0.02
CA GLU A 158 11.48 22.16 0.09
C GLU A 158 11.31 21.45 1.45
N LEU A 159 11.35 22.20 2.56
CA LEU A 159 11.11 21.65 3.89
C LEU A 159 9.71 21.02 4.00
N LEU A 160 8.68 21.73 3.53
CA LEU A 160 7.31 21.23 3.52
C LEU A 160 7.19 19.94 2.71
N GLN A 161 7.80 19.89 1.51
CA GLN A 161 7.81 18.70 0.67
C GLN A 161 8.51 17.53 1.33
N ASN A 162 9.66 17.75 1.97
CA ASN A 162 10.40 16.69 2.67
C ASN A 162 9.61 16.15 3.88
N ILE A 163 8.89 17.00 4.62
CA ILE A 163 8.00 16.57 5.71
C ILE A 163 6.83 15.75 5.17
N LEU A 164 6.21 16.18 4.08
CA LEU A 164 5.11 15.45 3.45
C LEU A 164 5.57 14.09 2.92
N LEU A 165 6.73 14.04 2.26
CA LEU A 165 7.29 12.81 1.74
C LEU A 165 7.70 11.84 2.86
N GLY A 166 8.35 12.35 3.91
CA GLY A 166 8.76 11.57 5.08
C GLY A 166 7.56 11.01 5.84
N SER A 167 6.52 11.81 6.08
CA SER A 167 5.28 11.36 6.73
C SER A 167 4.53 10.32 5.89
N MET A 168 4.47 10.49 4.56
CA MET A 168 3.94 9.48 3.66
C MET A 168 4.75 8.18 3.71
N PHE A 169 6.07 8.25 3.75
CA PHE A 169 6.92 7.06 3.85
C PHE A 169 6.65 6.30 5.15
N VAL A 170 6.61 7.00 6.29
CA VAL A 170 6.27 6.41 7.60
C VAL A 170 4.90 5.72 7.56
N TRP A 171 3.90 6.37 6.95
CA TRP A 171 2.58 5.79 6.77
C TRP A 171 2.61 4.50 5.93
N LEU A 172 3.38 4.47 4.85
CA LEU A 172 3.51 3.30 3.96
C LEU A 172 4.19 2.10 4.63
N ILE A 173 5.11 2.33 5.57
CA ILE A 173 5.86 1.27 6.27
C ILE A 173 5.25 0.85 7.61
N ALA A 174 4.34 1.65 8.19
CA ALA A 174 3.75 1.34 9.50
C ALA A 174 3.05 -0.03 9.52
N LEU A 175 2.22 -0.32 8.51
CA LEU A 175 1.50 -1.58 8.40
C LEU A 175 2.41 -2.82 8.20
N PRO A 176 3.38 -2.83 7.26
CA PRO A 176 4.29 -3.98 7.11
C PRO A 176 5.15 -4.22 8.37
N ILE A 177 5.61 -3.16 9.07
CA ILE A 177 6.31 -3.32 10.36
C ILE A 177 5.40 -4.01 11.37
N PHE A 178 4.16 -3.53 11.50
CA PHE A 178 3.18 -4.13 12.40
C PHE A 178 2.96 -5.61 12.08
N VAL A 179 2.81 -5.98 10.81
CA VAL A 179 2.62 -7.38 10.38
C VAL A 179 3.83 -8.24 10.75
N ILE A 180 5.05 -7.77 10.49
CA ILE A 180 6.29 -8.49 10.83
C ILE A 180 6.38 -8.73 12.35
N VAL A 181 6.18 -7.67 13.15
CA VAL A 181 6.24 -7.76 14.61
C VAL A 181 5.15 -8.68 15.15
N TRP A 182 3.91 -8.54 14.65
CA TRP A 182 2.76 -9.32 15.13
C TRP A 182 2.91 -10.81 14.84
N PHE A 183 3.18 -11.19 13.58
CA PHE A 183 3.40 -12.59 13.18
C PHE A 183 4.77 -13.14 13.61
N GLY A 184 5.64 -12.28 14.13
CA GLY A 184 6.90 -12.64 14.79
C GLY A 184 6.72 -13.20 16.20
N ARG A 185 5.61 -12.92 16.87
CA ARG A 185 5.35 -13.35 18.26
C ARG A 185 5.16 -14.86 18.37
N SER A 186 5.84 -15.50 19.33
CA SER A 186 5.80 -16.94 19.57
C SER A 186 4.38 -17.48 19.80
N LYS A 187 3.57 -16.78 20.60
CA LYS A 187 2.16 -17.14 20.86
C LYS A 187 1.31 -17.21 19.59
N ILE A 188 1.53 -16.27 18.66
CA ILE A 188 0.81 -16.26 17.37
C ILE A 188 1.32 -17.39 16.48
N LYS A 189 2.64 -17.62 16.46
CA LYS A 189 3.22 -18.73 15.70
C LYS A 189 2.70 -20.09 16.15
N SER A 190 2.67 -20.35 17.47
CA SER A 190 2.16 -21.62 18.01
C SER A 190 0.69 -21.84 17.68
N GLN A 191 -0.11 -20.78 17.74
CA GLN A 191 -1.53 -20.85 17.38
C GLN A 191 -1.74 -21.12 15.88
N ILE A 192 -0.97 -20.47 15.00
CA ILE A 192 -1.08 -20.71 13.55
C ILE A 192 -0.62 -22.13 13.19
N ALA A 193 0.30 -22.70 13.95
CA ALA A 193 0.77 -24.07 13.72
C ALA A 193 -0.29 -25.14 13.99
N THR A 194 -1.35 -24.83 14.75
CA THR A 194 -2.47 -25.77 14.97
C THR A 194 -3.52 -25.72 13.86
N TRP A 195 -3.32 -24.89 12.84
CA TRP A 195 -4.26 -24.72 11.74
C TRP A 195 -3.97 -25.70 10.58
N ALA A 196 -5.02 -26.20 9.94
CA ALA A 196 -4.97 -27.21 8.88
C ALA A 196 -4.71 -26.65 7.46
#